data_AF-A0A838TE47-F1
#
_entry.id   AF-A0A838TE47-F1
#
_cell.length_a   1.000
_cell.length_b   1.000
_cell.length_c   1.000
_cell.angle_alpha   90.00
_cell.angle_beta   90.00
_cell.angle_gamma   90.00
#
_symmetry.space_group_name_H-M   'P 1'
#
loop_
_entity.id
_entity.type
_entity.pdbx_description
1 polymer ?
#
loop_
_entity_poly.entity_id
_entity_poly.type
_entity_poly.pdbx_seq_one_letter_code
_entity_poly.pdbx_strand_id
1 'polypeptide(L)'
;MAAAGVLPVAANPSLQLFAGGTLLASNDDWESNANATQITASDFAPTDANEAALLVRLEPGAYTTVLTNGDGATAIALVEVYEMGFE
;
A
#
# COMPACT_ATOMS: atom_id res chain seq x y z
N MET A 1 -0.71 9.93 2.67
CA MET A 1 0.10 10.24 3.88
C MET A 1 0.31 11.73 4.13
N ALA A 2 0.53 12.58 3.12
CA ALA A 2 0.56 14.04 3.31
C ALA A 2 -0.75 14.61 3.93
N ALA A 3 -1.88 13.97 3.64
CA ALA A 3 -3.19 14.32 4.20
C ALA A 3 -3.38 13.93 5.69
N ALA A 4 -2.52 13.09 6.27
CA ALA A 4 -2.66 12.60 7.65
C ALA A 4 -1.96 13.49 8.70
N GLY A 5 -1.27 14.57 8.29
CA GLY A 5 -0.63 15.53 9.21
C GLY A 5 0.63 15.00 9.90
N VAL A 6 1.20 13.91 9.41
CA VAL A 6 2.38 13.25 9.97
C VAL A 6 3.64 13.79 9.30
N LEU A 7 4.57 14.34 10.09
CA LEU A 7 5.87 14.82 9.59
C LEU A 7 6.99 14.29 10.50
N PRO A 8 8.12 13.84 9.93
CA PRO A 8 8.43 13.68 8.50
C PRO A 8 7.73 12.44 7.91
N VAL A 9 7.18 12.55 6.70
CA VAL A 9 6.46 11.47 6.01
C VAL A 9 7.36 10.72 5.03
N ALA A 10 7.16 9.41 4.85
CA ALA A 10 7.85 8.64 3.83
C ALA A 10 7.44 9.16 2.44
N ALA A 11 8.41 9.65 1.66
CA ALA A 11 8.15 10.33 0.39
C ALA A 11 7.86 9.36 -0.77
N ASN A 12 8.43 8.16 -0.71
CA ASN A 12 8.12 7.06 -1.63
C ASN A 12 8.19 5.73 -0.84
N PRO A 13 7.11 5.37 -0.15
CA PRO A 13 7.05 4.11 0.58
C PRO A 13 6.82 2.93 -0.37
N SER A 14 7.57 1.85 -0.19
CA SER A 14 7.37 0.58 -0.88
C SER A 14 6.64 -0.41 0.04
N LEU A 15 5.48 -0.90 -0.42
CA LEU A 15 4.67 -1.89 0.27
C LEU A 15 4.89 -3.27 -0.32
N GLN A 16 5.10 -4.26 0.53
CA GLN A 16 5.21 -5.67 0.17
C GLN A 16 4.23 -6.50 0.99
N LEU A 17 3.60 -7.48 0.36
CA LEU A 17 2.67 -8.40 0.99
C LEU A 17 3.19 -9.84 0.90
N PHE A 18 3.22 -10.53 2.03
CA PHE A 18 3.71 -11.90 2.14
C PHE A 18 2.65 -12.85 2.71
N ALA A 19 2.69 -14.10 2.24
CA ALA A 19 2.09 -15.25 2.90
C ALA A 19 3.23 -16.15 3.42
N GLY A 20 3.48 -16.12 4.72
CA GLY A 20 4.67 -16.74 5.30
C GLY A 20 5.94 -16.13 4.69
N GLY A 21 6.71 -16.94 3.95
CA GLY A 21 7.94 -16.49 3.28
C GLY A 21 7.79 -16.13 1.80
N THR A 22 6.60 -16.23 1.22
CA THR A 22 6.36 -15.98 -0.21
C THR A 22 5.82 -14.58 -0.42
N LEU A 23 6.52 -13.79 -1.26
CA LEU A 23 6.02 -12.49 -1.72
C LEU A 23 4.85 -12.70 -2.67
N LEU A 24 3.70 -12.12 -2.32
CA LEU A 24 2.47 -12.20 -3.11
C LEU A 24 2.29 -10.99 -4.02
N ALA A 25 2.58 -9.80 -3.50
CA ALA A 25 2.45 -8.55 -4.23
C ALA A 25 3.38 -7.50 -3.64
N SER A 26 3.81 -6.55 -4.45
CA SER A 26 4.56 -5.38 -4.03
C SER A 26 4.20 -4.19 -4.89
N ASN A 27 4.25 -3.01 -4.31
CA ASN A 27 4.01 -1.77 -5.02
C ASN A 27 4.65 -0.59 -4.29
N ASP A 28 5.20 0.35 -5.05
CA ASP A 28 5.77 1.63 -4.60
C ASP A 28 4.98 2.81 -5.18
N ASP A 29 4.53 2.71 -6.44
CA ASP A 29 3.70 3.74 -7.09
C ASP A 29 2.34 3.15 -7.55
N TRP A 30 1.26 3.42 -6.83
CA TRP A 30 -0.06 2.81 -7.10
C TRP A 30 -0.64 3.03 -8.49
N GLU A 31 -0.35 4.17 -9.12
CA GLU A 31 -0.82 4.45 -10.49
C GLU A 31 -0.16 3.54 -11.54
N SER A 32 1.00 2.97 -11.23
CA SER A 32 1.70 2.05 -12.12
C SER A 32 1.12 0.63 -12.11
N ASN A 33 0.23 0.33 -11.15
CA ASN A 33 -0.31 -0.99 -10.96
C ASN A 33 -1.39 -1.33 -12.00
N ALA A 34 -1.46 -2.59 -12.42
CA ALA A 34 -2.42 -3.05 -13.43
C ALA A 34 -3.89 -2.85 -13.02
N ASN A 35 -4.15 -2.71 -11.72
CA ASN A 35 -5.46 -2.49 -11.13
C ASN A 35 -5.66 -1.05 -10.61
N ALA A 36 -4.88 -0.07 -11.07
CA ALA A 36 -5.01 1.34 -10.65
C ALA A 36 -6.45 1.88 -10.81
N THR A 37 -7.17 1.48 -11.87
CA THR A 37 -8.59 1.84 -12.07
C THR A 37 -9.49 1.29 -10.96
N GLN A 38 -9.24 0.07 -10.49
CA GLN A 38 -10.01 -0.53 -9.39
C GLN A 38 -9.66 0.11 -8.04
N ILE A 39 -8.38 0.45 -7.83
CA ILE A 39 -7.93 1.22 -6.66
C ILE A 39 -8.63 2.58 -6.64
N THR A 40 -8.69 3.27 -7.78
CA THR A 40 -9.42 4.54 -7.93
C THR A 40 -10.89 4.40 -7.60
N ALA A 41 -11.53 3.31 -8.06
CA ALA A 41 -12.93 3.02 -7.80
C ALA A 41 -13.23 2.55 -6.36
N SER A 42 -12.21 2.28 -5.55
CA SER A 42 -12.38 1.80 -4.16
C SER A 42 -12.66 2.91 -3.16
N ASP A 43 -12.58 4.19 -3.55
CA ASP A 43 -12.58 5.37 -2.68
C ASP A 43 -11.39 5.46 -1.69
N PHE A 44 -10.50 4.46 -1.67
CA PHE A 44 -9.28 4.41 -0.85
C PHE A 44 -7.99 4.66 -1.64
N ALA A 45 -8.11 5.21 -2.85
CA ALA A 45 -6.93 5.55 -3.64
C ALA A 45 -6.08 6.62 -2.93
N PRO A 46 -4.75 6.42 -2.82
CA PRO A 46 -3.88 7.47 -2.32
C PRO A 46 -3.96 8.72 -3.18
N THR A 47 -3.83 9.89 -2.56
CA THR A 47 -3.87 11.18 -3.27
C THR A 47 -2.54 11.56 -3.93
N ASP A 48 -1.44 10.94 -3.48
CA ASP A 48 -0.10 11.12 -4.06
C ASP A 48 0.24 9.90 -4.92
N ALA A 49 0.78 10.15 -6.11
CA ALA A 49 1.15 9.09 -7.05
C ALA A 49 2.34 8.25 -6.58
N ASN A 50 3.19 8.81 -5.70
CA ASN A 50 4.35 8.12 -5.13
C ASN A 50 4.01 7.27 -3.88
N GLU A 51 2.71 7.09 -3.59
CA GLU A 51 2.27 6.25 -2.48
C GLU A 51 1.97 4.83 -2.95
N ALA A 52 2.26 3.86 -2.09
CA ALA A 52 1.92 2.47 -2.36
C ALA A 52 0.48 2.14 -1.98
N ALA A 53 -0.25 1.51 -2.90
CA ALA A 53 -1.49 0.80 -2.62
C ALA A 53 -1.50 -0.57 -3.29
N LEU A 54 -2.14 -1.55 -2.62
CA LEU A 54 -2.35 -2.89 -3.14
C LEU A 54 -3.84 -3.24 -2.99
N LEU A 55 -4.48 -3.56 -4.11
CA LEU A 55 -5.81 -4.17 -4.12
C LEU A 55 -5.70 -5.63 -4.54
N VAL A 56 -5.89 -6.55 -3.61
CA VAL A 56 -5.70 -7.98 -3.84
C VAL A 56 -6.83 -8.79 -3.20
N ARG A 57 -7.22 -9.88 -3.86
CA ARG A 57 -8.10 -10.89 -3.26
C ARG A 57 -7.24 -11.89 -2.51
N LEU A 58 -7.53 -12.08 -1.23
CA LEU A 58 -6.82 -13.04 -0.36
C LEU A 58 -7.79 -14.12 0.09
N GLU A 59 -7.34 -15.37 0.07
CA GLU A 59 -8.05 -16.45 0.73
C GLU A 59 -7.90 -16.31 2.26
N PRO A 60 -8.77 -16.93 3.08
CA PRO A 60 -8.62 -16.88 4.53
C PRO A 60 -7.25 -17.41 4.97
N GLY A 61 -6.49 -16.60 5.72
CA GLY A 61 -5.14 -16.95 6.12
C GLY A 61 -4.41 -15.82 6.85
N ALA A 62 -3.18 -16.11 7.28
CA ALA A 62 -2.29 -15.12 7.88
C ALA A 62 -1.40 -14.49 6.82
N TYR A 63 -1.33 -13.17 6.82
CA TYR A 63 -0.52 -12.37 5.90
C TYR A 63 0.27 -11.31 6.66
N THR A 64 1.40 -10.93 6.09
CA THR A 64 2.28 -9.90 6.63
C THR A 64 2.51 -8.83 5.58
N THR A 65 2.24 -7.57 5.93
CA THR A 65 2.69 -6.43 5.13
C THR A 65 4.01 -5.90 5.69
N VAL A 66 4.91 -5.56 4.79
CA VAL A 66 6.19 -4.92 5.09
C VAL A 66 6.20 -3.59 4.35
N LEU A 67 6.41 -2.50 5.09
CA LEU A 67 6.54 -1.17 4.51
C LEU A 67 7.97 -0.69 4.71
N THR A 68 8.60 -0.26 3.63
CA THR A 68 9.93 0.35 3.65
C THR A 68 9.88 1.73 3.02
N ASN A 69 10.75 2.63 3.45
CA ASN A 69 10.90 3.92 2.79
C ASN A 69 12.01 3.79 1.72
N GLY A 70 11.68 4.00 0.45
CA GLY A 70 12.57 3.73 -0.68
C GLY A 70 13.86 4.56 -0.68
N ASP A 71 13.84 5.73 -0.04
CA ASP A 71 14.99 6.64 0.07
C ASP A 71 15.94 6.32 1.25
N GLY A 72 15.57 5.35 2.11
CA GLY A 72 16.34 4.96 3.30
C GLY A 72 16.35 6.01 4.43
N ALA A 73 15.60 7.10 4.31
CA ALA A 73 15.51 8.13 5.34
C ALA A 73 14.59 7.69 6.49
N THR A 74 14.89 8.19 7.70
CA THR A 74 13.97 8.04 8.85
C THR A 74 12.73 8.87 8.58
N ALA A 75 11.61 8.19 8.38
CA ALA A 75 10.33 8.81 8.14
C ALA A 75 9.23 8.01 8.84
N ILE A 76 8.08 8.64 8.98
CA ILE A 76 6.88 8.01 9.50
C ILE A 76 6.01 7.61 8.30
N ALA A 77 5.44 6.43 8.39
CA ALA A 77 4.50 5.95 7.40
C ALA A 77 3.34 5.23 8.08
N LEU A 78 2.18 5.27 7.45
CA LEU A 78 0.96 4.66 7.93
C LEU A 78 0.58 3.51 6.98
N VAL A 79 0.28 2.36 7.55
CA VAL A 79 -0.30 1.23 6.81
C VAL A 79 -1.76 1.12 7.24
N GLU A 80 -2.66 1.20 6.27
CA GLU A 80 -4.09 0.99 6.46
C GLU A 80 -4.51 -0.25 5.68
N VAL A 81 -5.37 -1.07 6.28
CA VAL A 81 -5.89 -2.29 5.65
C VAL A 81 -7.41 -2.20 5.68
N TYR A 82 -8.00 -2.23 4.49
CA TYR A 82 -9.45 -2.16 4.29
C TYR A 82 -9.93 -3.49 3.73
N GLU A 83 -10.93 -4.08 4.37
CA GLU A 83 -11.66 -5.21 3.81
C GLU A 83 -12.77 -4.67 2.92
N MET A 84 -12.72 -5.01 1.63
CA MET A 84 -13.82 -4.72 0.70
C MET A 84 -14.69 -5.96 0.59
N GLY A 85 -15.95 -5.83 1.01
CA GLY A 85 -16.94 -6.88 0.86
C GLY A 85 -17.15 -7.24 -0.61
N PHE A 86 -17.54 -8.49 -0.86
CA PHE A 86 -18.04 -8.89 -2.17
C PHE A 86 -19.46 -8.34 -2.32
N GLU A 87 -19.71 -7.49 -3.32
CA GLU A 87 -21.08 -7.25 -3.84
C GLU A 87 -21.60 -8.50 -4.56
#